data_AF-A0A2V7V8C0-F1
#
_entry.id   AF-A0A2V7V8C0-F1
#
_cell.length_a   1.000
_cell.length_b   1.000
_cell.length_c   1.000
_cell.angle_alpha   90.00
_cell.angle_beta   90.00
_cell.angle_gamma   90.00
#
_symmetry.space_group_name_H-M   'P 1'
#
loop_
_entity.id
_entity.type
_entity.pdbx_description
1 polymer ?
#
loop_
_entity_poly.entity_id
_entity_poly.type
_entity_poly.pdbx_seq_one_letter_code
_entity_poly.pdbx_strand_id
1 'polypeptide(L)'
;GYDVLSRLTSKTYSDGTPPVSYTYDDAGRLLTAGNGTDNLTWTYDLAGQLLTAASTKNGSTTAYTYDERGNPLSVSLDGSVFVTYAYDDASRLTTITRGANAFGLGYADGIPGSIHAVSWRGRTVQ
;
A
#
# COMPACT_ATOMS: atom_id res chain seq x y z
N GLY A 1 -19.62 -13.78 13.05
CA GLY A 1 -20.78 -12.90 12.77
C GLY A 1 -20.65 -12.35 11.37
N TYR A 2 -21.77 -12.04 10.72
CA TYR A 2 -21.81 -11.42 9.40
C TYR A 2 -22.76 -10.21 9.41
N ASP A 3 -22.56 -9.24 8.52
CA ASP A 3 -23.50 -8.14 8.29
C ASP A 3 -24.57 -8.51 7.23
N VAL A 4 -25.45 -7.55 6.91
CA VAL A 4 -26.55 -7.71 5.94
C VAL A 4 -26.07 -7.96 4.50
N LEU A 5 -24.80 -7.65 4.21
CA LEU A 5 -24.15 -7.92 2.92
C LEU A 5 -23.35 -9.23 2.96
N SER A 6 -23.55 -10.05 3.99
CA SER A 6 -22.84 -11.32 4.21
C SER A 6 -21.32 -11.16 4.37
N ARG A 7 -20.85 -10.02 4.87
CA ARG A 7 -19.42 -9.77 5.15
C ARG A 7 -19.10 -10.10 6.59
N LEU A 8 -17.91 -10.67 6.85
CA LEU A 8 -17.52 -11.18 8.18
C LEU A 8 -17.27 -10.03 9.16
N THR A 9 -18.12 -9.84 10.18
CA THR A 9 -17.97 -8.76 11.18
C THR A 9 -17.28 -9.20 12.45
N SER A 10 -17.23 -10.52 12.72
CA SER A 10 -16.57 -11.06 13.91
C SER A 10 -16.18 -12.51 13.73
N LYS A 11 -15.02 -12.87 14.28
CA LYS A 11 -14.54 -14.25 14.38
C LYS A 11 -14.18 -14.58 15.82
N THR A 12 -14.82 -15.63 16.35
CA THR A 12 -14.61 -16.15 17.71
C THR A 12 -13.90 -17.50 17.63
N TYR A 13 -13.09 -17.82 18.64
CA TYR A 13 -12.34 -19.07 18.71
C TYR A 13 -12.70 -19.83 19.99
N SER A 14 -12.78 -21.15 19.90
CA SER A 14 -13.13 -22.03 21.03
C SER A 14 -11.96 -22.28 21.99
N ASP A 15 -10.75 -21.91 21.60
CA ASP A 15 -9.50 -22.13 22.35
C ASP A 15 -9.17 -20.99 23.32
N GLY A 16 -10.07 -20.01 23.49
CA GLY A 16 -9.87 -18.85 24.36
C GLY A 16 -9.10 -17.70 23.71
N THR A 17 -8.71 -17.81 22.43
CA THR A 17 -8.12 -16.69 21.69
C THR A 17 -9.11 -15.51 21.62
N PRO A 18 -8.68 -14.27 21.91
CA PRO A 18 -9.55 -13.11 21.84
C PRO A 18 -10.25 -12.99 20.48
N PRO A 19 -11.56 -12.68 20.45
CA PRO A 19 -12.29 -12.56 19.21
C PRO A 19 -11.75 -11.39 18.38
N VAL A 20 -11.80 -11.53 17.06
CA VAL A 20 -11.47 -10.45 16.13
C VAL A 20 -12.76 -9.84 15.63
N SER A 21 -12.82 -8.52 15.60
CA SER A 21 -13.90 -7.73 15.01
C SER A 21 -13.43 -7.06 13.73
N TYR A 22 -14.36 -6.83 12.79
CA TYR A 22 -14.09 -6.21 11.50
C TYR A 22 -15.18 -5.20 11.17
N THR A 23 -14.79 -4.08 10.55
CA THR A 23 -15.73 -3.10 9.97
C THR A 23 -15.36 -2.79 8.54
N TYR A 24 -16.35 -2.37 7.75
CA TYR A 24 -16.20 -2.13 6.33
C TYR A 24 -16.89 -0.82 5.94
N ASP A 25 -16.41 -0.20 4.87
CA ASP A 25 -17.14 0.87 4.21
C ASP A 25 -18.26 0.32 3.31
N ASP A 26 -18.98 1.22 2.63
CA ASP A 26 -20.09 0.85 1.73
C ASP A 26 -19.61 0.08 0.49
N ALA A 27 -18.35 0.24 0.09
CA ALA A 27 -17.73 -0.49 -1.01
C ALA A 27 -17.21 -1.88 -0.60
N GLY A 28 -17.32 -2.26 0.68
CA GLY A 28 -16.83 -3.56 1.18
C GLY A 28 -15.34 -3.59 1.50
N ARG A 29 -14.66 -2.43 1.52
CA ARG A 29 -13.26 -2.33 1.94
C ARG A 29 -13.18 -2.28 3.45
N LEU A 30 -12.14 -2.88 4.00
CA LEU A 30 -11.94 -3.00 5.44
C LEU A 30 -11.57 -1.63 6.04
N LEU A 31 -12.31 -1.15 7.03
CA LEU A 31 -12.00 0.07 7.78
C LEU A 31 -11.26 -0.23 9.08
N THR A 32 -11.66 -1.27 9.79
CA THR A 32 -11.00 -1.70 11.02
C THR A 32 -10.93 -3.22 11.14
N ALA A 33 -9.90 -3.71 11.81
CA ALA A 33 -9.81 -5.09 12.27
C ALA A 33 -9.04 -5.13 13.58
N GLY A 34 -9.56 -5.81 14.60
CA GLY A 34 -8.88 -5.84 15.88
C GLY A 34 -9.47 -6.79 16.89
N ASN A 35 -8.64 -7.16 17.85
CA ASN A 35 -8.99 -8.04 18.96
C ASN A 35 -8.86 -7.37 20.33
N GLY A 36 -8.82 -6.03 20.35
CA GLY A 36 -8.61 -5.22 21.55
C GLY A 36 -7.15 -5.09 21.98
N THR A 37 -6.27 -6.04 21.64
CA THR A 37 -4.81 -5.91 21.87
C THR A 37 -4.14 -5.13 20.75
N ASP A 38 -4.53 -5.42 19.51
CA ASP A 38 -4.14 -4.64 18.35
C ASP A 38 -5.40 -4.29 17.57
N ASN A 39 -5.47 -3.04 17.14
CA ASN A 39 -6.51 -2.55 16.26
C ASN A 39 -5.81 -1.94 15.05
N LEU A 40 -6.10 -2.53 13.91
CA LEU A 40 -5.69 -2.07 12.62
C LEU A 40 -6.78 -1.17 12.05
N THR A 41 -6.39 -0.02 11.51
CA THR A 41 -7.29 0.90 10.83
C THR A 41 -6.79 1.21 9.43
N TRP A 42 -7.70 1.32 8.48
CA TRP A 42 -7.39 1.66 7.10
C TRP A 42 -8.27 2.82 6.64
N THR A 43 -7.68 3.72 5.86
CA THR A 43 -8.40 4.80 5.19
C THR A 43 -8.16 4.73 3.70
N TYR A 44 -9.11 5.22 2.92
CA TYR A 44 -9.02 5.18 1.47
C TYR A 44 -9.44 6.51 0.87
N ASP A 45 -8.93 6.79 -0.32
CA ASP A 45 -9.43 7.90 -1.13
C ASP A 45 -10.76 7.53 -1.83
N LEU A 46 -11.28 8.52 -2.57
CA LEU A 46 -12.51 8.39 -3.34
C LEU A 46 -12.38 7.41 -4.52
N ALA A 47 -11.17 7.16 -5.00
CA ALA A 47 -10.91 6.28 -6.14
C ALA A 47 -10.80 4.80 -5.75
N GLY A 48 -10.73 4.47 -4.46
CA GLY A 48 -10.53 3.08 -4.05
C GLY A 48 -9.26 2.84 -3.23
N GLN A 49 -8.31 3.77 -3.30
CA GLN A 49 -6.90 3.53 -3.03
C GLN A 49 -6.58 3.74 -1.56
N LEU A 50 -5.71 2.92 -1.01
CA LEU A 50 -5.37 2.93 0.41
C LEU A 50 -4.55 4.18 0.75
N LEU A 51 -5.04 5.07 1.60
CA LEU A 51 -4.29 6.25 2.04
C LEU A 51 -3.45 5.96 3.28
N THR A 52 -4.02 5.29 4.28
CA THR A 52 -3.29 4.94 5.51
C THR A 52 -3.64 3.56 6.01
N ALA A 53 -2.67 2.90 6.64
CA ALA A 53 -2.84 1.70 7.45
C ALA A 53 -2.12 1.93 8.79
N ALA A 54 -2.83 1.86 9.92
CA ALA A 54 -2.26 2.09 11.24
C ALA A 54 -2.50 0.91 12.19
N SER A 55 -1.60 0.71 13.16
CA SER A 55 -1.72 -0.29 14.23
C SER A 55 -1.61 0.39 15.59
N THR A 56 -2.57 0.11 16.48
CA THR A 56 -2.52 0.65 17.85
C THR A 56 -1.46 -0.02 18.70
N LYS A 57 -1.08 -1.28 18.39
CA LYS A 57 -0.13 -2.04 19.21
C LYS A 57 1.29 -1.48 19.15
N ASN A 58 1.76 -1.10 17.97
CA ASN A 58 3.09 -0.52 17.80
C ASN A 58 3.05 1.00 17.54
N GLY A 59 1.85 1.59 17.44
CA GLY A 59 1.66 3.00 17.13
C GLY A 59 2.07 3.38 15.70
N SER A 60 2.36 2.39 14.85
CA SER A 60 2.87 2.64 13.51
C SER A 60 1.76 3.02 12.54
N THR A 61 2.08 3.89 11.59
CA THR A 61 1.21 4.29 10.49
C THR A 61 1.99 4.25 9.18
N THR A 62 1.52 3.42 8.26
CA THR A 62 1.96 3.45 6.86
C THR A 62 1.02 4.35 6.08
N ALA A 63 1.55 5.30 5.30
CA ALA A 63 0.78 6.19 4.45
C ALA A 63 1.23 6.08 3.00
N TYR A 64 0.29 6.22 2.07
CA TYR A 64 0.52 6.14 0.64
C TYR A 64 0.03 7.42 -0.05
N THR A 65 0.71 7.79 -1.13
CA THR A 65 0.24 8.82 -2.05
C THR A 65 0.21 8.28 -3.47
N TYR A 66 -0.62 8.88 -4.32
CA TYR A 66 -0.85 8.44 -5.69
C TYR A 66 -0.84 9.64 -6.64
N ASP A 67 -0.49 9.40 -7.90
CA ASP A 67 -0.74 10.35 -8.98
C ASP A 67 -2.20 10.27 -9.47
N GLU A 68 -2.57 11.13 -10.42
CA GLU A 68 -3.92 11.19 -10.98
C GLU A 68 -4.31 9.93 -11.76
N ARG A 69 -3.34 9.09 -12.15
CA ARG A 69 -3.55 7.81 -12.86
C ARG A 69 -3.65 6.64 -11.88
N GLY A 70 -3.48 6.89 -10.58
CA GLY A 70 -3.48 5.88 -9.52
C GLY A 70 -2.16 5.14 -9.34
N ASN A 71 -1.06 5.67 -9.88
CA ASN A 71 0.26 5.11 -9.62
C ASN A 71 0.75 5.56 -8.23
N PRO A 72 1.23 4.65 -7.36
CA PRO A 72 1.76 5.03 -6.04
C PRO A 72 2.99 5.93 -6.18
N LEU A 73 2.98 7.13 -5.63
CA LEU A 73 4.13 8.06 -5.65
C LEU A 73 5.04 7.89 -4.45
N SER A 74 4.49 7.58 -3.27
CA SER A 74 5.29 7.39 -2.06
C SER A 74 4.65 6.43 -1.08
N VAL A 75 5.50 5.81 -0.26
CA VAL A 75 5.12 5.14 0.97
C VAL A 75 5.90 5.79 2.11
N SER A 76 5.19 6.19 3.15
CA SER A 76 5.78 6.74 4.37
C SER A 76 5.48 5.83 5.56
N LEU A 77 6.44 5.67 6.46
CA LEU A 77 6.26 5.01 7.76
C LEU A 77 6.44 6.07 8.84
N ASP A 78 5.42 6.24 9.68
CA ASP A 78 5.43 7.16 10.82
C ASP A 78 5.79 8.60 10.43
N GLY A 79 5.21 9.05 9.30
CA GLY A 79 5.45 10.37 8.72
C GLY A 79 6.78 10.52 7.97
N SER A 80 7.65 9.53 8.01
CA SER A 80 8.93 9.53 7.29
C SER A 80 8.81 8.79 5.96
N VAL A 81 9.18 9.44 4.87
CA VAL A 81 9.17 8.81 3.54
C VAL A 81 10.12 7.61 3.53
N PHE A 82 9.55 6.43 3.29
CA PHE A 82 10.27 5.15 3.25
C PHE A 82 10.75 4.82 1.84
N VAL A 83 9.91 5.08 0.84
CA VAL A 83 10.21 4.88 -0.59
C VAL A 83 9.38 5.82 -1.46
N THR A 84 9.93 6.27 -2.57
CA THR A 84 9.20 6.98 -3.63
C THR A 84 9.36 6.29 -4.97
N TYR A 85 8.40 6.56 -5.86
CA TYR A 85 8.34 6.00 -7.19
C TYR A 85 8.15 7.11 -8.22
N ALA A 86 8.75 6.94 -9.39
CA ALA A 86 8.50 7.78 -10.56
C ALA A 86 8.07 6.91 -11.74
N TYR A 87 7.25 7.49 -12.61
CA TYR A 87 6.67 6.82 -13.76
C TYR A 87 6.85 7.66 -15.01
N ASP A 88 6.79 7.02 -16.18
CA ASP A 88 6.64 7.72 -17.46
C ASP A 88 5.17 7.94 -17.82
N ASP A 89 4.92 8.62 -18.94
CA ASP A 89 3.56 8.95 -19.41
C ASP A 89 2.69 7.72 -19.72
N ALA A 90 3.31 6.54 -19.88
CA ALA A 90 2.64 5.27 -20.08
C ALA A 90 2.39 4.52 -18.76
N SER A 91 2.55 5.18 -17.61
CA SER A 91 2.44 4.61 -16.26
C SER A 91 3.43 3.47 -16.01
N ARG A 92 4.59 3.45 -16.68
CA ARG A 92 5.64 2.47 -16.42
C ARG A 92 6.62 3.03 -15.38
N LEU A 93 7.00 2.21 -14.41
CA LEU A 93 7.87 2.60 -13.31
C LEU A 93 9.29 2.89 -13.81
N THR A 94 9.76 4.13 -13.71
CA THR A 94 11.10 4.54 -14.16
C THR A 94 12.10 4.64 -13.03
N THR A 95 11.66 4.92 -11.80
CA THR A 95 12.57 5.07 -10.65
C THR A 95 11.94 4.58 -9.36
N ILE A 96 12.74 3.90 -8.54
CA ILE A 96 12.45 3.63 -7.12
C ILE A 96 13.54 4.32 -6.29
N THR A 97 13.15 5.18 -5.34
CA THR A 97 14.10 5.83 -4.43
C THR A 97 13.84 5.42 -3.00
N ARG A 98 14.86 4.93 -2.30
CA ARG A 98 14.82 4.58 -0.87
C ARG A 98 16.03 5.18 -0.15
N GLY A 99 15.77 6.22 0.64
CA GLY A 99 16.83 7.03 1.24
C GLY A 99 17.74 7.64 0.17
N ALA A 100 19.05 7.48 0.31
CA ALA A 100 20.02 7.96 -0.68
C ALA A 100 20.19 7.06 -1.92
N ASN A 101 19.50 5.92 -1.97
CA ASN A 101 19.62 4.99 -3.09
C ASN A 101 18.46 5.19 -4.08
N ALA A 102 18.80 5.32 -5.35
CA ALA A 102 17.84 5.29 -6.45
C ALA A 102 18.17 4.14 -7.40
N PHE A 103 17.12 3.47 -7.87
CA PHE A 103 17.17 2.40 -8.86
C PHE A 103 16.32 2.83 -10.05
N GLY A 104 16.95 2.95 -11.22
CA GLY A 104 16.32 3.38 -12.46
C GLY A 104 16.00 2.21 -13.37
N LEU A 105 14.87 2.30 -14.05
CA LEU A 105 14.39 1.36 -15.07
C LEU A 105 14.23 2.12 -16.39
N GLY A 106 14.87 1.61 -17.44
CA GLY A 106 14.67 2.08 -18.81
C GLY A 106 13.93 1.04 -19.63
N TYR A 107 13.00 1.51 -20.47
CA TYR A 107 12.19 0.68 -21.36
C TYR A 107 12.54 0.96 -22.82
N ALA A 108 12.48 -0.06 -23.69
CA ALA A 108 12.43 0.20 -25.13
C ALA A 108 11.10 0.81 -25.53
N ASP A 109 11.15 1.68 -26.54
CA ASP A 109 9.97 2.06 -27.30
C ASP A 109 9.44 0.83 -28.06
N GLY A 110 8.12 0.61 -27.98
CA GLY A 110 7.42 -0.39 -28.79
C GLY A 110 7.35 -1.82 -28.22
N ILE A 111 7.92 -2.11 -27.05
CA ILE A 111 7.76 -3.44 -26.40
C ILE A 111 7.20 -3.29 -24.98
N PRO A 112 5.92 -3.65 -24.75
CA PRO A 112 5.34 -3.69 -23.42
C PRO A 112 6.10 -4.67 -22.51
N GLY A 113 6.57 -4.20 -21.36
CA GLY A 113 7.18 -5.05 -20.32
C GLY A 113 8.68 -5.33 -20.44
N SER A 114 9.37 -4.83 -21.47
CA SER A 114 10.82 -5.03 -21.62
C SER A 114 11.64 -3.97 -20.90
N ILE A 115 12.36 -4.38 -19.84
CA ILE A 115 13.43 -3.57 -19.24
C ILE A 115 14.66 -3.72 -20.13
N HIS A 116 15.17 -2.61 -20.65
CA HIS A 116 16.41 -2.55 -21.45
C HIS A 116 17.56 -1.84 -20.76
N ALA A 117 17.30 -1.29 -19.58
CA ALA A 117 18.34 -0.68 -18.78
C ALA A 117 17.95 -0.76 -17.32
N VAL A 118 18.92 -1.17 -16.51
CA VAL A 118 18.86 -1.05 -15.06
C VAL A 118 19.98 -0.12 -14.63
N SER A 119 19.65 0.92 -13.87
CA SER A 119 20.64 1.88 -13.36
C SER A 119 20.70 1.89 -11.84
N TRP A 120 21.92 1.84 -11.30
CA TRP A 120 22.17 2.02 -9.87
C TRP A 120 23.47 2.80 -9.67
N ARG A 121 23.41 3.85 -8.84
CA ARG A 121 24.56 4.76 -8.58
C ARG A 121 25.23 5.31 -9.85
N GLY A 122 24.43 5.67 -10.86
CA GLY A 122 24.93 6.24 -12.11
C GLY A 122 25.61 5.24 -13.06
N ARG A 123 25.55 3.94 -12.77
CA ARG A 123 25.96 2.89 -13.72
C ARG A 123 24.71 2.23 -14.30
N THR A 124 24.61 2.22 -15.62
CA THR A 124 23.54 1.58 -16.36
C THR A 124 24.07 0.28 -16.97
N VAL A 125 23.34 -0.81 -16.77
CA VAL A 125 23.57 -2.10 -17.43
C VAL A 125 22.44 -2.30 -18.44
N GLN A 126 22.80 -2.58 -19.70
CA GLN A 126 21.87 -2.90 -20.79
C GLN A 126 21.68 -4.41 -20.94
#